data_AF-A0A7A6PWI4-F1
#
_entry.id   AF-A0A7A6PWI4-F1
#
_cell.length_a   1.000
_cell.length_b   1.000
_cell.length_c   1.000
_cell.angle_alpha   90.00
_cell.angle_beta   90.00
_cell.angle_gamma   90.00
#
_symmetry.space_group_name_H-M   'P 1'
#
loop_
_entity.id
_entity.type
_entity.pdbx_description
1 polymer ?
#
loop_
_entity_poly.entity_id
_entity_poly.type
_entity_poly.pdbx_seq_one_letter_code
_entity_poly.pdbx_strand_id
1 'polypeptide(L)' 'MGRKWANIVAKKTAKDGATSKIYAKFGVEIYAAAKQGEPDPELNTSLKFVIERA' A
#
# COMPACT_ATOMS: atom_id res chain seq x y z
N MET A 1 27.69 15.90 -16.62
CA MET A 1 26.73 15.96 -15.49
C MET A 1 25.53 14.99 -15.64
N GLY A 2 25.71 13.75 -16.14
CA GLY A 2 24.58 12.82 -16.38
C GLY A 2 24.34 11.75 -15.31
N ARG A 3 25.40 11.27 -14.64
CA ARG A 3 25.33 10.12 -13.71
C ARG A 3 24.59 10.43 -12.40
N LYS A 4 24.70 11.67 -11.88
CA LYS A 4 24.00 12.07 -10.65
C LYS A 4 22.49 12.08 -10.85
N TRP A 5 22.02 12.58 -11.99
CA TRP A 5 20.60 12.66 -12.30
C TRP A 5 20.00 11.26 -12.56
N ALA A 6 20.71 10.40 -13.29
CA ALA A 6 20.33 8.99 -13.48
C ALA A 6 20.17 8.24 -12.15
N ASN A 7 21.07 8.46 -11.18
CA ASN A 7 20.98 7.84 -9.85
C ASN A 7 19.79 8.36 -9.04
N ILE A 8 19.44 9.64 -9.17
CA ILE A 8 18.27 10.23 -8.49
C ILE A 8 16.98 9.64 -9.04
N VAL A 9 16.87 9.54 -10.38
CA VAL A 9 15.71 8.92 -11.04
C VAL A 9 15.60 7.46 -10.63
N ALA A 10 16.67 6.68 -10.72
CA ALA A 10 16.66 5.26 -10.35
C ALA A 10 16.23 5.03 -8.89
N LYS A 11 16.73 5.84 -7.95
CA LYS A 11 16.32 5.77 -6.53
C LYS A 11 14.85 6.13 -6.34
N LYS A 12 14.37 7.16 -7.05
CA LYS A 12 12.97 7.59 -6.98
C LYS A 12 12.03 6.52 -7.54
N THR A 13 12.30 6.01 -8.74
CA THR A 13 11.48 4.96 -9.37
C THR A 13 11.48 3.66 -8.58
N ALA A 14 12.61 3.29 -7.96
CA ALA A 14 12.66 2.12 -7.08
C ALA A 14 11.77 2.29 -5.83
N LYS A 15 11.79 3.49 -5.24
CA LYS A 15 10.93 3.80 -4.09
C LYS A 15 9.45 3.83 -4.50
N ASP A 16 9.11 4.56 -5.56
CA ASP A 16 7.73 4.66 -6.07
C ASP A 16 7.17 3.28 -6.48
N GLY A 17 8.01 2.43 -7.08
CA GLY A 17 7.66 1.04 -7.42
C GLY A 17 7.45 0.14 -6.19
N ALA A 18 8.15 0.39 -5.09
CA ALA A 18 7.93 -0.31 -3.83
C ALA A 18 6.64 0.16 -3.15
N THR A 19 6.41 1.48 -3.08
CA THR A 19 5.22 2.05 -2.43
C THR A 19 3.94 1.66 -3.17
N SER A 20 3.94 1.72 -4.51
CA SER A 20 2.79 1.33 -5.33
C SER A 20 2.39 -0.14 -5.16
N LYS A 21 3.37 -1.05 -5.04
CA LYS A 21 3.10 -2.47 -4.74
C LYS A 21 2.50 -2.68 -3.36
N ILE A 22 2.90 -1.88 -2.37
CA ILE A 22 2.37 -1.96 -1.01
C ILE A 22 0.92 -1.46 -1.00
N TYR A 23 0.62 -0.31 -1.60
CA TYR A 23 -0.75 0.21 -1.70
C TYR A 23 -1.68 -0.72 -2.48
N ALA A 24 -1.20 -1.33 -3.57
CA ALA A 24 -2.01 -2.30 -4.33
C ALA A 24 -2.38 -3.53 -3.49
N LYS A 25 -1.47 -4.00 -2.61
CA LYS A 25 -1.76 -5.11 -1.69
C LYS A 25 -2.78 -4.71 -0.63
N PHE A 26 -2.62 -3.53 -0.02
CA PHE A 26 -3.57 -3.04 0.97
C PHE A 26 -4.98 -2.86 0.38
N GLY A 27 -5.11 -2.37 -0.85
CA GLY A 27 -6.41 -2.27 -1.51
C GLY A 27 -7.13 -3.62 -1.64
N VAL A 28 -6.39 -4.68 -1.98
CA VAL A 28 -6.94 -6.05 -2.08
C VAL A 28 -7.27 -6.61 -0.70
N GLU A 29 -6.42 -6.39 0.30
CA GLU A 29 -6.64 -6.84 1.68
C GLU A 29 -7.85 -6.16 2.32
N ILE A 30 -8.01 -4.85 2.15
CA ILE A 30 -9.19 -4.08 2.63
C ILE A 30 -10.45 -4.62 1.97
N TYR A 31 -10.43 -4.83 0.65
CA TYR A 31 -11.59 -5.35 -0.08
C TYR A 31 -11.95 -6.77 0.35
N ALA A 32 -10.96 -7.66 0.53
CA ALA A 32 -11.20 -9.02 0.98
C ALA A 32 -11.73 -9.06 2.42
N ALA A 33 -11.17 -8.26 3.32
CA ALA A 33 -11.61 -8.15 4.71
C ALA A 33 -13.03 -7.59 4.82
N ALA A 34 -13.37 -6.57 4.02
CA ALA A 34 -14.71 -6.02 3.94
C ALA A 34 -15.74 -7.00 3.33
N LYS A 35 -15.30 -7.90 2.44
CA LYS A 35 -16.16 -8.91 1.81
C LYS A 35 -16.39 -10.16 2.68
N GLN A 36 -15.42 -10.52 3.53
CA GLN A 36 -15.51 -11.69 4.40
C GLN A 36 -16.25 -11.44 5.71
N GLY A 37 -16.32 -10.19 6.17
CA GLY A 37 -17.00 -9.82 7.41
C GLY A 37 -17.93 -8.64 7.19
N GLU A 38 -18.10 -7.80 8.22
CA GLU A 38 -18.75 -6.52 8.02
C GLU A 38 -17.81 -5.48 7.41
N PRO A 39 -18.35 -4.62 6.52
CA PRO A 39 -17.61 -3.51 5.93
C PRO A 39 -17.37 -2.37 6.94
N ASP A 40 -17.91 -2.48 8.15
CA ASP A 40 -17.73 -1.49 9.21
C ASP A 40 -16.44 -1.77 10.01
N PRO A 41 -15.42 -0.90 9.93
CA PRO A 41 -14.12 -1.11 10.57
C PRO A 41 -14.19 -1.14 12.11
N GLU A 42 -15.24 -0.59 12.73
CA GLU A 42 -15.42 -0.68 14.18
C GLU A 42 -15.90 -2.07 14.63
N LEU A 43 -16.57 -2.81 13.75
CA LEU A 43 -17.06 -4.16 14.01
C LEU A 43 -16.10 -5.24 13.47
N ASN A 44 -15.13 -4.84 12.64
CA ASN A 44 -14.15 -5.74 12.03
C ASN A 44 -12.72 -5.28 12.37
N THR A 45 -12.18 -5.81 13.45
CA THR A 45 -10.82 -5.52 13.94
C THR A 45 -9.73 -5.84 12.91
N SER A 46 -9.98 -6.81 12.01
CA SER A 46 -9.06 -7.12 10.91
C SER A 46 -9.05 -6.00 9.87
N LEU A 47 -10.22 -5.45 9.53
CA LEU A 47 -10.35 -4.31 8.63
C LEU A 47 -9.70 -3.05 9.23
N LYS A 48 -9.93 -2.79 10.52
CA LYS A 48 -9.30 -1.67 11.26
C LYS A 48 -7.78 -1.73 11.22
N PHE A 49 -7.21 -2.92 11.48
CA PHE A 49 -5.77 -3.10 11.49
C PHE A 49 -5.12 -2.95 10.11
N VAL A 50 -5.81 -3.39 9.05
CA VAL A 50 -5.33 -3.17 7.67
C VAL A 50 -5.38 -1.69 7.31
N ILE A 51 -6.42 -0.96 7.74
CA ILE A 51 -6.54 0.49 7.54
C ILE A 51 -5.48 1.28 8.32
N GLU A 52 -5.19 0.91 9.58
CA GLU A 52 -4.15 1.56 10.38
C GLU A 52 -2.72 1.29 9.87
N ARG A 53 -2.53 0.19 9.15
CA ARG A 53 -1.23 -0.23 8.60
C ARG A 53 -0.96 0.33 7.19
N ALA A 54 -2.01 0.71 6.46
CA ALA A 54 -1.93 1.27 5.11
C ALA A 54 -1.48 2.74 5.12
#